data_AF-M5EPD5-F1
#
_entry.id   AF-M5EPD5-F1
#
_cell.length_a   1.000
_cell.length_b   1.000
_cell.length_c   1.000
_cell.angle_alpha   90.00
_cell.angle_beta   90.00
_cell.angle_gamma   90.00
#
_symmetry.space_group_name_H-M   'P 1'
#
loop_
_entity.id
_entity.type
_entity.pdbx_description
1 polymer ?
#
loop_
_entity_poly.entity_id
_entity_poly.type
_entity_poly.pdbx_seq_one_letter_code
_entity_poly.pdbx_strand_id
1 'polypeptide(L)'
;MINRSSSARAVAVCGMLALSSVAGNGFVGAAEAKTVVIQRTTIYINTLPKGCEKTTYSGGIVVWKCGTKYYQPYNNRYVLVYIK
;
A
#
# COMPACT_ATOMS: atom_id res chain seq x y z
N MET A 1 -29.09 62.73 2.74
CA MET A 1 -28.83 61.90 3.94
C MET A 1 -27.47 61.25 3.72
N ILE A 2 -26.40 61.81 4.32
CA ILE A 2 -25.80 61.30 5.57
C ILE A 2 -25.31 59.86 5.36
N ASN A 3 -24.08 59.42 5.61
CA ASN A 3 -22.79 59.97 6.04
C ASN A 3 -21.91 58.72 6.22
N ARG A 4 -20.62 58.80 5.87
CA ARG A 4 -19.42 58.17 6.49
C ARG A 4 -19.62 56.86 7.29
N SER A 5 -18.81 55.80 7.17
CA SER A 5 -17.36 55.70 7.00
C SER A 5 -16.97 54.23 7.29
N SER A 6 -15.66 53.93 7.20
CA SER A 6 -14.96 52.83 7.90
C SER A 6 -14.84 51.54 7.06
N SER A 7 -13.67 51.00 6.70
CA SER A 7 -12.29 51.30 7.06
C SER A 7 -11.37 50.75 5.96
N ALA A 8 -10.47 51.59 5.46
CA ALA A 8 -9.33 51.17 4.67
C ALA A 8 -8.42 50.24 5.50
N ARG A 9 -7.93 49.16 4.87
CA ARG A 9 -6.64 48.52 5.14
C ARG A 9 -6.40 47.49 4.04
N ALA A 10 -5.71 47.92 3.00
CA ALA A 10 -4.26 47.76 2.83
C ALA A 10 -4.01 46.54 1.94
N VAL A 11 -4.00 46.79 0.63
CA VAL A 11 -3.41 45.91 -0.36
C VAL A 11 -1.92 45.87 -0.07
N ALA A 12 -1.48 44.82 0.62
CA ALA A 12 -0.06 44.55 0.81
C ALA A 12 0.51 44.04 -0.51
N VAL A 13 1.25 44.94 -1.15
CA VAL A 13 2.11 44.74 -2.31
C VAL A 13 3.16 43.66 -2.03
N CYS A 14 3.40 42.86 -3.08
CA CYS A 14 4.61 42.12 -3.41
C CYS A 14 5.63 41.91 -2.27
N GLY A 15 5.70 40.68 -1.77
CA GLY A 15 6.80 40.26 -0.91
C GLY A 15 6.88 38.75 -0.79
N MET A 16 7.85 38.18 -1.52
CA MET A 16 8.39 36.83 -1.37
C MET A 16 7.57 35.65 -1.91
N LEU A 17 8.05 35.19 -3.08
CA LEU A 17 8.19 33.77 -3.41
C LEU A 17 8.67 32.98 -2.18
N ALA A 18 7.75 32.34 -1.46
CA ALA A 18 8.05 31.24 -0.57
C ALA A 18 7.36 30.00 -1.14
N LEU A 19 8.20 29.11 -1.67
CA LEU A 19 7.81 27.80 -2.15
C LEU A 19 7.06 27.03 -1.05
N SER A 20 5.80 26.73 -1.33
CA SER A 20 5.09 25.48 -1.01
C SER A 20 5.48 24.76 0.29
N SER A 21 4.60 24.79 1.29
CA SER A 21 4.62 23.82 2.40
C SER A 21 3.25 23.15 2.51
N VAL A 22 2.96 22.20 1.62
CA VAL A 22 1.95 21.18 1.94
C VAL A 22 2.59 20.24 2.96
N ALA A 23 2.33 20.48 4.24
CA ALA A 23 2.60 19.49 5.28
C ALA A 23 1.55 18.37 5.13
N GLY A 24 1.75 17.54 4.10
CA GLY A 24 0.95 16.35 3.84
C GLY A 24 1.31 15.25 4.84
N ASN A 25 0.28 14.80 5.54
CA ASN A 25 0.25 13.72 6.52
C ASN A 25 1.22 12.56 6.26
N GLY A 26 1.93 12.17 7.34
CA GLY A 26 2.14 10.79 7.74
C GLY A 26 2.84 9.88 6.73
N PHE A 27 4.15 9.69 6.91
CA PHE A 27 4.85 8.52 6.41
C PHE A 27 4.24 7.30 7.11
N VAL A 28 3.25 6.69 6.46
CA VAL A 28 2.74 5.37 6.83
C VAL A 28 3.91 4.40 6.78
N GLY A 29 4.07 3.65 7.87
CA GLY A 29 5.30 2.99 8.27
C GLY A 29 6.01 2.26 7.13
N ALA A 30 7.34 2.28 7.20
CA ALA A 30 8.17 1.36 6.44
C ALA A 30 7.67 -0.06 6.73
N ALA A 31 6.81 -0.58 5.86
CA ALA A 31 6.41 -1.96 5.89
C ALA A 31 7.70 -2.74 5.64
N GLU A 32 8.24 -3.33 6.70
CA GLU A 32 9.46 -4.13 6.64
C GLU A 32 9.27 -5.13 5.51
N ALA A 33 9.97 -4.89 4.38
CA ALA A 33 9.92 -5.77 3.24
C ALA A 33 10.67 -7.02 3.63
N LYS A 34 9.98 -7.93 4.34
CA LYS A 34 10.54 -9.21 4.72
C LYS A 34 10.82 -9.97 3.42
N THR A 35 12.10 -10.11 3.10
CA THR A 35 12.55 -10.97 2.02
C THR A 35 12.12 -12.38 2.36
N VAL A 36 11.08 -12.86 1.69
CA VAL A 36 10.56 -14.21 1.87
C VAL A 36 11.12 -15.11 0.79
N VAL A 37 11.74 -16.21 1.18
CA VAL A 37 12.21 -17.21 0.23
C VAL A 37 11.08 -18.18 -0.04
N ILE A 38 10.56 -18.15 -1.27
CA ILE A 38 9.47 -19.03 -1.72
C ILE A 38 10.09 -20.24 -2.42
N GLN A 39 10.11 -21.38 -1.73
CA GLN A 39 10.56 -22.65 -2.30
C GLN A 39 9.35 -23.40 -2.88
N ARG A 40 9.30 -23.53 -4.22
CA ARG A 40 8.27 -24.34 -4.88
C ARG A 40 8.48 -25.82 -4.65
N THR A 41 7.37 -26.51 -4.43
CA THR A 41 7.30 -27.96 -4.39
C THR A 41 6.74 -28.51 -5.70
N THR A 42 6.77 -29.82 -5.89
CA THR A 42 6.17 -30.53 -7.03
C THR A 42 4.69 -30.88 -6.83
N ILE A 43 4.08 -30.40 -5.74
CA ILE A 43 2.68 -30.66 -5.41
C ILE A 43 1.80 -29.58 -6.06
N TYR A 44 0.95 -30.02 -6.98
CA TYR A 44 -0.01 -29.16 -7.68
C TYR A 44 -1.43 -29.55 -7.31
N ILE A 45 -2.29 -28.55 -7.09
CA ILE A 45 -3.72 -28.73 -6.87
C ILE A 45 -4.50 -27.85 -7.85
N ASN A 46 -5.65 -28.35 -8.31
CA ASN A 46 -6.53 -27.59 -9.20
C ASN A 46 -7.42 -26.61 -8.43
N THR A 47 -7.78 -26.94 -7.19
CA THR A 47 -8.69 -26.15 -6.35
C THR A 47 -8.09 -26.01 -4.97
N LEU A 48 -8.08 -24.78 -4.45
CA LEU A 48 -7.69 -24.51 -3.07
C LEU A 48 -8.75 -25.06 -2.10
N PRO A 49 -8.35 -25.64 -0.96
CA PRO A 49 -9.29 -26.00 0.10
C PRO A 49 -10.03 -24.78 0.66
N LYS A 50 -11.17 -24.99 1.33
CA LYS A 50 -11.94 -23.89 1.93
C LYS A 50 -11.15 -23.28 3.10
N GLY A 51 -11.20 -21.94 3.22
CA GLY A 51 -10.50 -21.19 4.27
C GLY A 51 -9.09 -20.72 3.89
N CYS A 52 -8.75 -20.72 2.60
CA CYS A 52 -7.49 -20.15 2.14
C CYS A 52 -7.58 -18.62 2.06
N GLU A 53 -6.62 -17.94 2.67
CA GLU A 53 -6.51 -16.49 2.66
C GLU A 53 -5.46 -16.04 1.66
N LYS A 54 -5.78 -15.01 0.86
CA LYS A 54 -4.85 -14.43 -0.09
C LYS A 54 -3.85 -13.54 0.66
N THR A 55 -2.57 -13.86 0.55
CA THR A 55 -1.47 -13.08 1.11
C THR A 55 -0.58 -12.59 -0.02
N THR A 56 -0.32 -11.28 -0.07
CA THR A 56 0.60 -10.69 -1.02
C THR A 56 1.89 -10.33 -0.30
N TYR A 57 3.01 -10.87 -0.79
CA TYR A 57 4.34 -10.55 -0.28
C TYR A 57 4.97 -9.40 -1.07
N SER A 58 5.95 -8.74 -0.46
CA SER A 58 6.77 -7.71 -1.10
C SER A 58 7.36 -8.24 -2.41
N GLY A 59 7.25 -7.44 -3.47
CA GLY A 59 7.59 -7.87 -4.83
C GLY A 59 6.41 -8.39 -5.66
N GLY A 60 5.18 -8.27 -5.15
CA GLY A 60 3.95 -8.59 -5.90
C GLY A 60 3.63 -10.08 -5.98
N ILE A 61 4.28 -10.91 -5.15
CA ILE A 61 4.03 -12.34 -5.15
C ILE A 61 2.75 -12.64 -4.36
N VAL A 62 1.75 -13.14 -5.08
CA VAL A 62 0.50 -13.61 -4.50
C VAL A 62 0.64 -15.07 -4.08
N VAL A 63 0.35 -15.36 -2.82
CA VAL A 63 0.19 -16.73 -2.31
C VAL A 63 -1.12 -16.87 -1.56
N TRP A 64 -1.57 -18.10 -1.39
CA TRP A 64 -2.78 -18.48 -0.70
C TRP A 64 -2.39 -19.32 0.50
N LYS A 65 -2.65 -18.80 1.71
CA LYS A 65 -2.38 -19.50 2.96
C LYS A 65 -3.58 -20.32 3.34
N CYS A 66 -3.41 -21.64 3.39
CA CYS A 66 -4.43 -22.60 3.80
C CYS A 66 -3.94 -23.29 5.08
N GLY A 67 -4.32 -22.75 6.24
CA GLY A 67 -3.79 -23.21 7.53
C GLY A 67 -2.27 -23.03 7.62
N THR A 68 -1.52 -24.13 7.58
CA THR A 68 -0.04 -24.15 7.64
C THR A 68 0.63 -24.27 6.27
N LYS A 69 -0.14 -24.40 5.20
CA LYS A 69 0.35 -24.58 3.83
C LYS A 69 0.20 -23.28 3.05
N TYR A 70 1.16 -23.00 2.17
CA TYR A 70 1.10 -21.87 1.26
C TYR A 70 1.03 -22.37 -0.17
N TYR A 71 0.21 -21.72 -0.98
CA TYR A 71 -0.01 -22.11 -2.37
C TYR A 71 0.14 -20.91 -3.29
N GLN A 72 0.95 -21.03 -4.32
CA GLN A 72 1.13 -19.99 -5.31
C GLN A 72 0.34 -20.33 -6.59
N PRO A 73 -0.41 -19.40 -7.20
CA PRO A 73 -1.02 -19.63 -8.49
C PRO A 73 0.07 -19.81 -9.56
N TYR A 74 -0.03 -20.88 -10.33
CA TYR A 74 0.88 -21.22 -11.41
C TYR A 74 0.16 -21.99 -12.53
N ASN A 75 0.15 -21.42 -13.73
CA ASN A 75 -0.39 -22.06 -14.95
C ASN A 75 -1.77 -22.71 -14.74
N ASN A 76 -2.76 -21.90 -14.30
CA ASN A 76 -4.13 -22.33 -13.95
C ASN A 76 -4.26 -23.38 -12.82
N ARG A 77 -3.18 -23.66 -12.10
CA ARG A 77 -3.16 -24.52 -10.91
C ARG A 77 -2.57 -23.76 -9.74
N TYR A 78 -2.57 -24.38 -8.57
CA TYR A 78 -1.91 -23.87 -7.39
C TYR A 78 -0.78 -24.82 -7.00
N VAL A 79 0.43 -24.31 -6.90
CA VAL A 79 1.61 -25.06 -6.48
C VAL A 79 1.86 -24.82 -4.99
N LEU A 80 2.08 -25.89 -4.22
CA LEU A 80 2.49 -25.74 -2.83
C LEU A 80 3.86 -25.08 -2.78
N VAL A 81 3.99 -24.06 -1.94
CA VAL A 81 5.24 -23.36 -1.68
C VAL A 81 5.53 -23.38 -0.19
N TYR A 82 6.81 -23.49 0.14
CA TYR A 82 7.29 -23.22 1.48
C TYR A 82 7.79 -21.80 1.55
N ILE A 83 7.36 -21.10 2.60
CA ILE A 83 7.82 -19.77 2.95
C ILE A 83 8.89 -19.96 4.02
N LYS A 84 10.13 -19.59 3.70
CA LYS A 84 11.25 -19.55 4.64
C LYS A 84 11.60 -18.11 4.99
#